data_AF-A0AAJ1KZT4-F1
#
_entry.id   AF-A0AAJ1KZT4-F1
#
_cell.length_a   1.000
_cell.length_b   1.000
_cell.length_c   1.000
_cell.angle_alpha   90.00
_cell.angle_beta   90.00
_cell.angle_gamma   90.00
#
_symmetry.space_group_name_H-M   'P 1'
#
loop_
_entity.id
_entity.type
_entity.pdbx_description
1 polymer ?
#
loop_
_entity_poly.entity_id
_entity_poly.type
_entity_poly.pdbx_seq_one_letter_code
_entity_poly.pdbx_strand_id
1 'polypeptide(L)' 'MSKPTDEEIIQVLSEHGQCMTYVVAYWLRRKHKEINTAYTLRRLKKLEASGQIKRWESSYKTQICWGLA' A
#
# COMPACT_ATOMS: atom_id res chain seq x y z
N MET A 1 7.25 1.31 -18.59
CA MET A 1 6.00 1.44 -17.82
C MET A 1 6.23 2.44 -16.68
N SER A 2 5.23 3.22 -16.29
CA SER A 2 5.39 4.18 -15.20
C SER A 2 5.43 3.47 -13.85
N LYS A 3 6.00 4.11 -12.83
CA LYS A 3 5.84 3.68 -11.43
C LYS A 3 4.51 4.21 -10.91
N PRO A 4 3.85 3.52 -9.95
CA PRO A 4 2.62 4.01 -9.39
C PRO A 4 2.83 5.32 -8.64
N THR A 5 1.89 6.24 -8.77
CA THR A 5 1.91 7.51 -8.03
C THR A 5 1.39 7.32 -6.60
N ASP A 6 1.59 8.32 -5.76
CA ASP A 6 1.08 8.28 -4.38
C ASP A 6 -0.45 8.30 -4.35
N GLU A 7 -1.08 9.03 -5.27
CA GLU A 7 -2.54 9.06 -5.43
C GLU A 7 -3.09 7.68 -5.80
N GLU A 8 -2.41 6.93 -6.67
CA GLU A 8 -2.84 5.56 -7.02
C GLU A 8 -2.78 4.61 -5.83
N ILE A 9 -1.78 4.76 -4.95
CA ILE A 9 -1.66 3.94 -3.74
C ILE A 9 -2.79 4.28 -2.75
N ILE A 10 -3.08 5.57 -2.58
CA ILE A 10 -4.18 6.05 -1.74
C ILE A 10 -5.52 5.57 -2.31
N GLN A 11 -5.71 5.61 -3.63
CA GLN A 11 -6.91 5.13 -4.29
C GLN A 11 -7.14 3.65 -4.02
N VAL A 12 -6.11 2.81 -4.09
CA VAL A 12 -6.21 1.38 -3.75
C VAL A 12 -6.69 1.19 -2.30
N LEU A 13 -6.18 1.98 -1.36
CA LEU A 13 -6.60 1.90 0.05
C LEU A 13 -8.02 2.45 0.28
N SER A 14 -8.44 3.43 -0.52
CA SER A 14 -9.81 3.97 -0.51
C SER A 14 -10.82 2.94 -1.04
N GLU A 15 -10.50 2.26 -2.14
CA GLU A 15 -11.40 1.29 -2.80
C GLU A 15 -11.50 -0.04 -2.05
N HIS A 16 -10.39 -0.51 -1.49
CA HIS A 16 -10.31 -1.85 -0.90
C HIS A 16 -10.25 -1.84 0.64
N GLY A 17 -10.27 -0.65 1.24
CA GLY A 17 -10.15 -0.47 2.69
C GLY A 17 -8.80 -0.88 3.24
N GLN A 18 -8.77 -1.14 4.55
CA GLN A 18 -7.56 -1.55 5.25
C GLN A 18 -7.07 -2.91 4.73
N CYS A 19 -5.84 -2.96 4.22
CA CYS A 19 -5.29 -4.20 3.68
C CYS A 19 -3.77 -4.32 3.85
N MET A 20 -3.27 -5.55 3.70
CA MET A 20 -1.85 -5.86 3.88
C MET A 20 -1.01 -5.37 2.70
N THR A 21 0.29 -5.15 2.95
CA THR A 21 1.28 -4.71 1.94
C THR A 21 1.21 -5.51 0.64
N TYR A 22 1.06 -6.84 0.70
CA TYR A 22 1.03 -7.68 -0.50
C TYR A 22 -0.26 -7.49 -1.32
N VAL A 23 -1.37 -7.15 -0.66
CA VAL A 23 -2.68 -6.89 -1.30
C VAL A 23 -2.60 -5.58 -2.06
N VAL A 24 -2.03 -4.53 -1.45
CA VAL A 24 -1.76 -3.27 -2.16
C VAL A 24 -0.88 -3.53 -3.39
N ALA A 25 0.21 -4.29 -3.23
CA ALA A 25 1.10 -4.62 -4.34
C ALA A 25 0.40 -5.46 -5.44
N TYR A 26 -0.55 -6.33 -5.06
CA TYR A 26 -1.36 -7.10 -6.01
C TYR A 26 -2.23 -6.17 -6.87
N TRP A 27 -2.94 -5.22 -6.26
CA TRP A 27 -3.78 -4.27 -6.99
C TRP A 27 -2.97 -3.34 -7.89
N LEU A 28 -1.85 -2.80 -7.38
CA LEU A 28 -0.94 -1.97 -8.19
C LEU A 28 -0.40 -2.74 -9.41
N ARG A 29 -0.07 -4.03 -9.26
CA ARG A 29 0.43 -4.87 -10.36
C ARG A 29 -0.53 -5.04 -11.52
N ARG A 30 -1.84 -4.85 -11.31
CA ARG A 30 -2.82 -4.90 -12.40
C ARG A 30 -2.59 -3.79 -13.44
N LYS A 31 -2.03 -2.65 -13.02
CA LYS A 31 -1.67 -1.51 -13.88
C LYS A 31 -0.15 -1.39 -14.09
N HIS A 32 0.64 -1.81 -13.10
CA HIS A 32 2.09 -1.64 -13.04
C HIS A 32 2.80 -3.00 -12.84
N LYS A 33 2.95 -3.78 -13.93
CA LYS A 33 3.35 -5.21 -13.87
C LYS A 33 4.65 -5.51 -13.12
N GLU A 34 5.60 -4.58 -13.08
CA GLU A 34 6.92 -4.77 -12.46
C GLU A 34 6.95 -4.44 -10.95
N ILE A 35 5.82 -4.05 -10.37
CA ILE A 35 5.77 -3.67 -8.96
C ILE A 35 5.90 -4.89 -8.06
N ASN A 36 6.83 -4.80 -7.11
CA ASN A 36 7.03 -5.81 -6.08
C ASN A 36 6.63 -5.30 -4.70
N THR A 37 6.49 -6.24 -3.77
CA THR A 37 6.07 -5.96 -2.40
C THR A 37 7.07 -5.05 -1.67
N ALA A 38 8.37 -5.19 -1.92
CA ALA A 38 9.40 -4.37 -1.28
C ALA A 38 9.33 -2.90 -1.69
N TYR A 39 9.09 -2.62 -2.97
CA TYR A 39 8.84 -1.26 -3.47
C TYR A 39 7.59 -0.67 -2.82
N THR A 40 6.49 -1.43 -2.82
CA THR A 40 5.20 -1.00 -2.25
C THR A 40 5.35 -0.67 -0.76
N LEU A 41 6.04 -1.51 0.00
CA LEU A 41 6.34 -1.28 1.41
C LEU A 41 7.08 0.04 1.66
N ARG A 42 8.12 0.34 0.84
CA ARG A 42 8.87 1.59 0.95
C ARG A 42 8.00 2.81 0.68
N ARG A 43 7.07 2.74 -0.27
CA ARG A 43 6.13 3.82 -0.56
C ARG A 43 5.12 4.02 0.57
N LEU A 44 4.52 2.94 1.06
CA LEU A 44 3.57 3.01 2.17
C LEU A 44 4.20 3.61 3.43
N LYS A 45 5.44 3.24 3.78
CA LYS A 45 6.18 3.87 4.88
C LYS A 45 6.42 5.37 4.67
N LYS A 46 6.68 5.80 3.44
CA LYS A 46 6.84 7.23 3.11
C LYS A 46 5.51 7.98 3.27
N LEU A 47 4.41 7.39 2.82
CA LEU A 47 3.06 7.95 2.95
C LEU A 47 2.63 8.04 4.42
N GLU A 48 2.94 7.02 5.21
CA GLU A 48 2.75 7.01 6.66
C GLU A 48 3.55 8.12 7.33
N ALA A 49 4.82 8.30 6.99
CA ALA A 49 5.65 9.39 7.52
C ALA A 49 5.11 10.78 7.15
N SER A 50 4.34 10.90 6.05
CA SER A 50 3.64 12.13 5.67
C SER A 50 2.22 12.26 6.25
N GLY A 51 1.76 11.29 7.04
CA GLY A 51 0.45 11.31 7.68
C GLY A 51 -0.74 10.99 6.77
N GLN A 52 -0.51 10.59 5.52
CA GLN A 52 -1.59 10.33 4.55
C GLN A 52 -2.29 8.98 4.78
N ILE A 53 -1.54 8.03 5.33
CA ILE A 53 -2.03 6.69 5.67
C ILE A 53 -1.51 6.34 7.06
N LYS A 54 -2.13 5.37 7.71
CA LYS A 54 -1.63 4.83 8.97
C LYS A 54 -1.46 3.32 8.92
N ARG A 55 -0.55 2.86 9.77
CA ARG A 55 -0.36 1.46 10.04
C ARG A 55 -1.43 0.98 11.01
N TRP A 56 -2.02 -0.16 10.68
CA TRP A 56 -3.01 -0.81 11.50
C TRP A 56 -2.51 -2.17 11.97
N GLU A 57 -2.99 -2.57 13.14
CA GLU A 57 -2.76 -3.93 13.63
C GLU A 57 -3.40 -4.93 12.68
N SER A 58 -2.67 -6.02 12.44
CA SER A 58 -3.15 -7.18 11.71
C SER A 58 -3.43 -8.29 12.71
N SER A 59 -4.41 -9.15 12.41
CA SER A 59 -4.59 -10.42 13.13
C SER A 59 -3.37 -11.33 13.04
N TYR A 60 -2.49 -11.10 12.05
CA TYR A 60 -1.24 -11.83 11.88
C TYR A 60 -0.07 -11.07 12.50
N LYS A 61 0.62 -11.72 13.45
CA LYS A 61 1.75 -11.17 14.24
C LYS A 61 2.85 -10.51 13.40
N THR A 62 3.08 -10.97 12.17
CA THR A 62 4.19 -10.54 11.31
C THR A 62 3.78 -9.61 10.17
N GLN A 63 2.48 -9.47 9.90
CA GLN A 63 1.99 -8.72 8.74
C GLN A 63 1.51 -7.33 9.14
N ILE A 64 1.79 -6.37 8.27
CA ILE A 64 1.39 -4.98 8.47
C ILE A 64 0.18 -4.68 7.57
N CYS A 65 -0.88 -4.16 8.18
CA CYS A 65 -2.03 -3.59 7.48
C CYS A 65 -1.88 -2.07 7.34
N TRP A 66 -2.38 -1.54 6.23
CA TRP A 66 -2.35 -0.13 5.88
C TRP A 66 -3.77 0.33 5.57
N GLY A 67 -4.09 1.56 5.95
CA GLY A 67 -5.37 2.17 5.64
C GLY A 67 -5.23 3.69 5.68
N LEU A 68 -6.25 4.38 5.18
CA LEU A 68 -6.30 5.83 5.27
C LEU A 68 -6.24 6.28 6.75
N ALA A 69 -5.59 7.42 6.98
CA ALA A 69 -5.39 7.98 8.31
C ALA A 69 -6.71 8.40 8.95
#